data_AF-A0A4Q9DWZ9-F1
#
_entry.id   AF-A0A4Q9DWZ9-F1
#
_cell.length_a   1.000
_cell.length_b   1.000
_cell.length_c   1.000
_cell.angle_alpha   90.00
_cell.angle_beta   90.00
_cell.angle_gamma   90.00
#
_symmetry.space_group_name_H-M   'P 1'
#
loop_
_entity.id
_entity.type
_entity.pdbx_description
1 polymer ?
#
loop_
_entity_poly.entity_id
_entity_poly.type
_entity_poly.pdbx_seq_one_letter_code
_entity_poly.pdbx_strand_id
1 'polypeptide(L)'
;MTNCYAHGCIKLTVTQIVEASRKSGALEEANHRCHEHGVEMYRLILMDESGRENKVYVNKVRGIKWYYAEQTDICQQYKVMGKIKLDVCMEVDNDFFLQTRFKMIQRMPSDTPTLALSTSRGNVFLQVTDFDVEWQAHTSSSASSYLAAV
;
A
#
# COMPACT_ATOMS: atom_id res chain seq x y z
N MET A 1 6.17 18.29 -22.51
CA MET A 1 6.80 17.12 -21.86
C MET A 1 5.68 16.19 -21.49
N THR A 2 5.67 14.98 -22.03
CA THR A 2 4.62 13.99 -21.76
C THR A 2 4.99 13.32 -20.45
N ASN A 3 4.27 13.63 -19.37
CA ASN A 3 4.47 12.93 -18.10
C ASN A 3 4.07 11.48 -18.30
N CYS A 4 5.02 10.57 -18.12
CA CYS A 4 4.74 9.14 -18.18
C CYS A 4 4.38 8.66 -16.78
N TYR A 5 3.28 7.91 -16.69
CA TYR A 5 2.80 7.36 -15.45
C TYR A 5 2.92 5.85 -15.50
N ALA A 6 3.61 5.31 -14.50
CA ALA A 6 3.53 3.90 -14.20
C ALA A 6 2.30 3.65 -13.34
N HIS A 7 1.54 2.62 -13.69
CA HIS A 7 0.40 2.16 -12.89
C HIS A 7 0.81 0.88 -12.17
N GLY A 8 0.35 0.68 -10.94
CA GLY A 8 0.73 -0.49 -10.16
C GLY A 8 -0.34 -0.92 -9.17
N CYS A 9 -0.17 -2.13 -8.68
CA CYS A 9 -0.94 -2.69 -7.60
C CYS A 9 0.00 -2.99 -6.43
N ILE A 10 -0.23 -2.35 -5.29
CA ILE A 10 0.48 -2.64 -4.04
C ILE A 10 -0.39 -3.54 -3.17
N LYS A 11 0.20 -4.59 -2.62
CA LYS A 11 -0.40 -5.46 -1.61
C LYS A 11 0.41 -5.31 -0.32
N LEU A 12 -0.29 -4.99 0.76
CA LEU A 12 0.29 -4.83 2.09
C LEU A 12 -0.28 -5.88 3.01
N THR A 13 0.57 -6.61 3.74
CA THR A 13 0.14 -7.30 4.95
C THR A 13 0.35 -6.38 6.13
N VAL A 14 -0.70 -6.17 6.90
CA VAL A 14 -0.73 -5.18 7.97
C VAL A 14 -1.18 -5.78 9.30
N THR A 15 -0.74 -5.18 10.40
CA THR A 15 -1.22 -5.47 11.75
C THR A 15 -1.74 -4.22 12.44
N GLN A 16 -2.78 -4.41 13.24
CA GLN A 16 -3.37 -3.41 14.11
C GLN A 16 -3.57 -3.99 15.52
N ILE A 17 -3.32 -3.18 16.55
CA ILE A 17 -3.71 -3.52 17.92
C ILE A 17 -5.10 -2.93 18.20
N VAL A 18 -6.01 -3.76 18.70
CA VAL A 18 -7.37 -3.36 19.09
C VAL A 18 -7.73 -3.93 20.46
N GLU A 19 -8.68 -3.28 21.12
CA GLU A 19 -9.26 -3.75 22.37
C GLU A 19 -10.59 -4.43 22.07
N ALA A 20 -10.78 -5.66 22.58
CA ALA A 20 -12.00 -6.43 22.44
C ALA A 20 -12.09 -7.51 23.51
N SER A 21 -13.31 -7.93 23.86
CA SER A 21 -13.54 -9.01 24.83
C SER A 21 -13.25 -10.41 24.25
N ARG A 22 -13.30 -10.56 22.93
CA ARG A 22 -13.13 -11.84 22.21
C ARG A 22 -12.58 -11.64 20.81
N LYS A 23 -11.97 -12.70 20.26
CA LYS A 23 -11.37 -12.71 18.90
C LYS A 23 -12.28 -12.20 17.79
N SER A 24 -13.56 -12.60 17.77
CA SER A 24 -14.51 -12.13 16.75
C SER A 24 -14.77 -10.63 16.87
N GLY A 25 -14.89 -10.12 18.09
CA GLY A 25 -15.04 -8.69 18.37
C GLY A 25 -13.82 -7.88 17.93
N ALA A 26 -12.60 -8.46 18.04
CA ALA A 26 -11.40 -7.81 17.54
C ALA A 26 -11.40 -7.62 16.01
N LEU A 27 -11.87 -8.64 15.26
CA LEU A 27 -12.01 -8.55 13.81
C LEU A 27 -13.12 -7.56 13.41
N GLU A 28 -14.23 -7.54 14.14
CA GLU A 28 -15.31 -6.57 13.94
C GLU A 28 -14.82 -5.14 14.19
N GLU A 29 -14.09 -4.92 15.28
CA GLU A 29 -13.53 -3.62 15.64
C GLU A 29 -12.49 -3.13 14.61
N ALA A 30 -11.61 -4.01 14.13
CA ALA A 30 -10.66 -3.66 13.08
C ALA A 30 -11.36 -3.25 11.76
N ASN A 31 -12.39 -4.00 11.36
CA ASN A 31 -13.24 -3.62 10.21
C ASN A 31 -13.95 -2.28 10.45
N HIS A 32 -14.45 -2.07 11.67
CA HIS A 32 -15.20 -0.87 12.02
C HIS A 32 -14.32 0.39 11.97
N ARG A 33 -13.07 0.28 12.45
CA ARG A 33 -12.06 1.35 12.39
C ARG A 33 -11.56 1.59 10.98
N CYS A 34 -11.41 0.54 10.19
CA CYS A 34 -10.76 0.59 8.90
C CYS A 34 -11.49 -0.30 7.88
N HIS A 35 -12.32 0.34 7.06
CA HIS A 35 -13.04 -0.28 5.95
C HIS A 35 -12.75 0.45 4.65
N GLU A 36 -12.81 -0.26 3.52
CA GLU A 36 -12.39 0.23 2.19
C GLU A 36 -12.95 1.61 1.81
N HIS A 37 -14.23 1.85 2.09
CA HIS A 37 -14.94 3.08 1.69
C HIS A 37 -14.73 4.25 2.67
N GLY A 38 -14.16 4.00 3.84
CA GLY A 38 -13.95 5.00 4.87
C GLY A 38 -12.51 5.46 4.98
N VAL A 39 -11.62 4.97 4.12
CA VAL A 39 -10.20 5.27 4.13
C VAL A 39 -9.86 6.27 3.03
N GLU A 40 -9.36 7.41 3.45
CA GLU A 40 -8.73 8.40 2.60
C GLU A 40 -7.22 8.17 2.63
N MET A 41 -6.67 7.69 1.51
CA MET A 41 -5.23 7.57 1.33
C MET A 41 -4.85 8.12 -0.03
N TYR A 42 -4.00 9.14 -0.02
CA TYR A 42 -3.66 9.91 -1.22
C TYR A 42 -2.25 9.64 -1.73
N ARG A 43 -1.34 9.27 -0.82
CA ARG A 43 0.09 9.10 -1.15
C ARG A 43 0.77 8.08 -0.27
N LEU A 44 1.75 7.40 -0.85
CA LEU A 44 2.77 6.59 -0.20
C LEU A 44 4.13 7.14 -0.57
N ILE A 45 5.12 6.90 0.29
CA ILE A 45 6.52 7.15 -0.05
C ILE A 45 7.21 5.80 0.02
N LEU A 46 7.77 5.38 -1.11
CA LEU A 46 8.51 4.12 -1.24
C LEU A 46 9.98 4.41 -1.45
N MET A 47 10.84 3.48 -1.05
CA MET A 47 12.28 3.55 -1.26
C MET A 47 12.68 2.61 -2.40
N ASP A 48 13.47 3.11 -3.36
CA ASP A 48 14.07 2.27 -4.39
C ASP A 48 15.32 1.51 -3.89
N GLU A 49 15.90 0.68 -4.74
CA GLU A 49 17.14 -0.06 -4.42
C GLU A 49 18.37 0.84 -4.20
N SER A 50 18.35 2.07 -4.70
CA SER A 50 19.40 3.07 -4.51
C SER A 50 19.20 3.88 -3.20
N GLY A 51 18.13 3.61 -2.45
CA GLY A 51 17.79 4.36 -1.24
C GLY A 51 17.04 5.67 -1.49
N ARG A 52 16.59 5.95 -2.73
CA ARG A 52 15.85 7.17 -3.06
C ARG A 52 14.38 7.03 -2.72
N GLU A 53 13.83 8.09 -2.14
CA GLU A 53 12.41 8.19 -1.85
C GLU A 53 11.61 8.56 -3.10
N ASN A 54 10.60 7.77 -3.41
CA ASN A 54 9.72 7.92 -4.55
C ASN A 54 8.29 8.11 -4.06
N LYS A 55 7.65 9.19 -4.50
CA LYS A 55 6.25 9.50 -4.16
C LYS A 55 5.34 8.70 -5.07
N VAL A 56 4.51 7.88 -4.46
CA VAL A 56 3.53 7.04 -5.15
C VAL A 56 2.13 7.53 -4.78
N TYR A 57 1.35 7.89 -5.78
CA TYR A 57 -0.01 8.37 -5.59
C TYR A 57 -0.96 7.20 -5.54
N VAL A 58 -1.91 7.24 -4.60
CA VAL A 58 -2.91 6.19 -4.44
C VAL A 58 -4.16 6.62 -5.18
N ASN A 59 -4.51 5.87 -6.21
CA ASN A 59 -5.70 6.13 -7.01
C ASN A 59 -6.95 5.58 -6.31
N LYS A 60 -6.84 4.37 -5.75
CA LYS A 60 -7.97 3.68 -5.12
C LYS A 60 -7.49 2.63 -4.12
N VAL A 61 -8.17 2.55 -2.99
CA VAL A 61 -8.11 1.36 -2.11
C VAL A 61 -9.04 0.30 -2.73
N ARG A 62 -8.48 -0.82 -3.19
CA ARG A 62 -9.25 -1.92 -3.82
C ARG A 62 -9.94 -2.84 -2.81
N GLY A 63 -9.48 -2.82 -1.57
CA GLY A 63 -10.02 -3.70 -0.54
C GLY A 63 -9.14 -3.76 0.69
N ILE A 64 -9.81 -3.94 1.83
CA ILE A 64 -9.20 -4.17 3.14
C ILE A 64 -9.87 -5.42 3.70
N LYS A 65 -9.08 -6.42 4.07
CA LYS A 65 -9.58 -7.68 4.64
C LYS A 65 -8.80 -8.07 5.87
N TRP A 66 -9.46 -8.06 7.02
CA TRP A 66 -8.96 -8.63 8.27
C TRP A 66 -9.32 -10.12 8.33
N TYR A 67 -8.37 -10.97 8.72
CA TYR A 67 -8.56 -12.42 8.62
C TYR A 67 -8.04 -13.22 9.81
N TYR A 68 -7.17 -12.63 10.63
CA TYR A 68 -6.63 -13.32 11.79
C TYR A 68 -6.52 -12.34 12.96
N ALA A 69 -6.74 -12.86 14.16
CA ALA A 69 -6.59 -12.12 15.40
C ALA A 69 -5.98 -13.06 16.45
N GLU A 70 -4.96 -12.56 17.12
CA GLU A 70 -4.28 -13.22 18.24
C GLU A 70 -4.39 -12.34 19.48
N GLN A 71 -4.60 -12.97 20.63
CA GLN A 71 -4.59 -12.26 21.90
C GLN A 71 -3.15 -11.88 22.24
N THR A 72 -2.94 -10.67 22.75
CA THR A 72 -1.62 -10.25 23.24
C THR A 72 -1.47 -10.61 24.73
N ASP A 73 -0.30 -10.31 25.30
CA ASP A 73 -0.06 -10.47 26.74
C ASP A 73 -0.92 -9.52 27.61
N ILE A 74 -1.58 -8.55 26.98
CA ILE A 74 -2.48 -7.59 27.63
C ILE A 74 -3.92 -8.11 27.56
N CYS A 75 -4.60 -8.11 28.71
CA CYS A 75 -5.98 -8.56 28.81
C CYS A 75 -6.89 -7.75 27.86
N GLN A 76 -7.79 -8.44 27.15
CA GLN A 76 -8.73 -7.84 26.20
C GLN A 76 -8.06 -7.07 25.06
N GLN A 77 -6.79 -7.33 24.77
CA GLN A 77 -6.09 -6.75 23.64
C GLN A 77 -5.76 -7.84 22.61
N TYR A 78 -5.96 -7.49 21.35
CA TYR A 78 -5.73 -8.39 20.22
C TYR A 78 -4.88 -7.70 19.17
N LYS A 79 -3.93 -8.45 18.61
CA LYS A 79 -3.23 -8.09 17.38
C LYS A 79 -3.98 -8.72 16.20
N VAL A 80 -4.47 -7.86 15.32
CA VAL A 80 -5.30 -8.24 14.17
C VAL A 80 -4.46 -8.11 12.91
N MET A 81 -4.43 -9.17 12.11
CA MET A 81 -3.76 -9.21 10.81
C MET A 81 -4.77 -8.99 9.68
N GLY A 82 -4.35 -8.17 8.72
CA GLY A 82 -5.12 -7.84 7.54
C GLY A 82 -4.27 -7.73 6.30
N LYS A 83 -4.97 -7.62 5.16
CA LYS A 83 -4.38 -7.31 3.86
C LYS A 83 -5.06 -6.08 3.29
N ILE A 84 -4.25 -5.20 2.72
CA ILE A 84 -4.71 -4.01 2.00
C ILE A 84 -4.22 -4.11 0.56
N LYS A 85 -5.11 -3.88 -0.39
CA LYS A 85 -4.79 -3.82 -1.82
C LYS A 85 -5.03 -2.40 -2.32
N LEU A 86 -4.05 -1.85 -3.03
CA LEU A 86 -4.04 -0.47 -3.47
C LEU A 86 -3.73 -0.39 -4.95
N ASP A 87 -4.49 0.42 -5.66
CA ASP A 87 -4.12 0.88 -6.99
C ASP A 87 -3.37 2.18 -6.87
N VAL A 88 -2.22 2.22 -7.52
CA VAL A 88 -1.30 3.34 -7.42
C VAL A 88 -0.83 3.80 -8.79
N CYS A 89 -0.37 5.04 -8.86
CA CYS A 89 0.43 5.54 -9.96
C CYS A 89 1.68 6.26 -9.45
N MET A 90 2.71 6.25 -10.28
CA MET A 90 3.96 6.96 -10.02
C MET A 90 4.38 7.69 -11.28
N GLU A 91 4.86 8.92 -11.14
CA GLU A 91 5.47 9.66 -12.24
C GLU A 91 6.86 9.09 -12.51
N VAL A 92 7.16 8.83 -13.78
CA VAL A 92 8.39 8.15 -14.20
C VAL A 92 9.04 8.88 -15.36
N ASP A 93 10.38 8.92 -15.33
CA ASP A 93 11.18 9.24 -16.51
C ASP A 93 11.27 7.98 -17.38
N ASN A 94 10.99 8.16 -18.68
CA ASN A 94 10.57 7.14 -19.66
C ASN A 94 11.39 5.85 -19.77
N ASP A 95 12.62 5.79 -19.24
CA ASP A 95 13.57 4.73 -19.57
C ASP A 95 13.96 3.81 -18.41
N PHE A 96 13.61 4.12 -17.15
CA PHE A 96 14.21 3.42 -15.98
C PHE A 96 13.27 2.57 -15.13
N PHE A 97 11.96 2.72 -15.29
CA PHE A 97 11.01 2.20 -14.30
C PHE A 97 10.81 0.68 -14.33
N LEU A 98 11.05 0.04 -15.48
CA LEU A 98 10.71 -1.38 -15.72
C LEU A 98 11.48 -2.39 -14.86
N GLN A 99 12.53 -1.97 -14.14
CA GLN A 99 13.37 -2.89 -13.34
C GLN A 99 13.56 -2.48 -11.87
N THR A 100 13.00 -1.35 -11.43
CA THR A 100 13.22 -0.88 -10.07
C THR A 100 12.35 -1.65 -9.07
N ARG A 101 12.98 -2.29 -8.08
CA ARG A 101 12.27 -2.83 -6.92
C ARG A 101 12.05 -1.73 -5.88
N PHE A 102 10.87 -1.71 -5.30
CA PHE A 102 10.49 -0.76 -4.27
C PHE A 102 10.27 -1.46 -2.94
N LYS A 103 10.48 -0.72 -1.86
CA LYS A 103 10.28 -1.15 -0.48
C LYS A 103 9.56 -0.04 0.29
N MET A 104 8.87 -0.38 1.37
CA MET A 104 8.37 0.63 2.31
C MET A 104 9.53 1.30 3.05
N ILE A 105 9.41 2.60 3.32
CA ILE A 105 10.43 3.33 4.07
C ILE A 105 10.54 2.78 5.49
N GLN A 106 11.77 2.42 5.85
CA GLN A 106 12.20 2.12 7.22
C GLN A 106 13.15 3.23 7.65
N ARG A 107 12.86 3.90 8.77
CA ARG A 107 13.74 4.94 9.31
C ARG A 107 14.97 4.33 9.99
N MET A 108 14.78 3.18 10.63
CA MET A 108 15.84 2.37 11.22
C MET A 108 15.76 0.93 10.68
N PRO A 109 16.88 0.20 10.62
CA PRO A 109 16.89 -1.20 10.15
C PRO A 109 15.98 -2.14 10.97
N SER A 110 15.67 -1.79 12.21
CA SER A 110 14.79 -2.53 13.11
C SER A 110 13.33 -2.07 13.07
N ASP A 111 13.02 -0.98 12.37
CA ASP A 111 11.67 -0.41 12.38
C ASP A 111 10.74 -1.19 11.46
N THR A 112 9.59 -1.58 12.01
CA THR A 112 8.49 -2.04 11.17
C THR A 112 7.83 -0.80 10.53
N PRO A 113 7.73 -0.73 9.19
CA PRO A 113 7.12 0.42 8.53
C PRO A 113 5.70 0.65 9.05
N THR A 114 5.33 1.91 9.25
CA THR A 114 3.99 2.28 9.71
C THR A 114 3.24 3.00 8.60
N LEU A 115 2.05 2.51 8.30
CA LEU A 115 1.09 3.13 7.40
C LEU A 115 0.05 3.91 8.20
N ALA A 116 -0.10 5.19 7.90
CA ALA A 116 -1.16 6.02 8.47
C ALA A 116 -2.31 6.13 7.46
N LEU A 117 -3.50 5.74 7.88
CA LEU A 117 -4.74 5.86 7.11
C LEU A 117 -5.62 6.91 7.77
N SER A 118 -6.04 7.92 7.01
CA SER A 118 -7.05 8.85 7.50
C SER A 118 -8.43 8.25 7.25
N THR A 119 -9.27 8.26 8.27
CA THR A 119 -10.65 7.79 8.18
C THR A 119 -11.60 8.84 8.70
N SER A 120 -12.90 8.70 8.42
CA SER A 120 -13.95 9.57 8.99
C SER A 120 -13.98 9.58 10.53
N ARG A 121 -13.31 8.62 11.18
CA ARG A 121 -13.25 8.45 12.63
C ARG A 121 -11.89 8.85 13.23
N GLY A 122 -10.97 9.34 12.40
CA GLY A 122 -9.61 9.71 12.79
C GLY A 122 -8.54 8.88 12.08
N ASN A 123 -7.30 9.04 12.53
CA ASN A 123 -6.15 8.37 11.93
C ASN A 123 -5.97 6.97 12.51
N VAL A 124 -5.86 5.98 11.63
CA VAL A 124 -5.53 4.60 11.96
C VAL A 124 -4.08 4.34 11.57
N PHE A 125 -3.28 3.89 12.54
CA PHE A 125 -1.89 3.52 12.31
C PHE A 125 -1.78 2.00 12.23
N LEU A 126 -1.19 1.53 11.14
CA LEU A 126 -1.03 0.12 10.83
C LEU A 126 0.46 -0.20 10.68
N GLN A 127 0.91 -1.29 11.27
CA GLN A 127 2.25 -1.80 11.02
C GLN A 127 2.23 -2.65 9.76
N VAL A 128 3.16 -2.43 8.85
CA VAL A 128 3.30 -3.19 7.60
C VAL A 128 4.34 -4.28 7.81
N THR A 129 3.90 -5.53 7.79
CA THR A 129 4.77 -6.70 8.02
C THR A 129 5.27 -7.32 6.71
N ASP A 130 4.56 -7.09 5.61
CA ASP A 130 4.94 -7.58 4.28
C ASP A 130 4.46 -6.60 3.21
N PHE A 131 5.24 -6.49 2.14
CA PHE A 131 5.04 -5.54 1.05
C PHE A 131 5.34 -6.22 -0.29
N ASP A 132 4.37 -6.17 -1.19
CA ASP A 132 4.48 -6.64 -2.56
C ASP A 132 3.94 -5.58 -3.51
N VAL A 133 4.63 -5.38 -4.63
CA VAL A 133 4.23 -4.40 -5.66
C VAL A 133 4.39 -5.00 -7.05
N GLU A 134 3.32 -4.90 -7.83
CA GLU A 134 3.29 -5.29 -9.23
C GLU A 134 3.03 -4.05 -10.08
N TRP A 135 4.01 -3.68 -10.90
CA TRP A 135 3.89 -2.55 -11.82
C TRP A 135 3.45 -3.00 -13.20
N GLN A 136 2.55 -2.23 -13.80
CA GLN A 136 2.15 -2.33 -15.20
C GLN A 136 2.87 -1.22 -15.96
N ALA A 137 3.81 -1.60 -16.82
CA ALA A 137 4.47 -0.67 -17.72
C ALA A 137 3.51 -0.32 -18.86
N HIS A 138 3.07 0.93 -18.93
CA HIS A 138 2.45 1.46 -20.14
C HIS A 138 3.56 1.98 -21.05
N THR A 139 4.00 1.17 -22.01
CA THR A 139 4.68 1.70 -23.18
C THR A 139 3.63 2.44 -24.02
N SER A 140 3.61 3.77 -23.93
CA SER A 140 2.88 4.57 -24.93
C SER A 140 3.63 4.45 -26.26
N SER A 141 3.41 3.35 -26.98
CA SER A 141 3.81 3.20 -28.38
C SER A 141 2.85 3.99 -29.27
N SER A 142 2.74 5.30 -29.02
CA SER A 142 2.26 6.25 -30.02
C SER A 142 3.47 6.77 -30.79
N ALA A 143 4.09 5.89 -31.57
CA ALA A 143 5.07 6.24 -32.59
C ALA A 143 4.85 5.35 -33.81
N SER A 144 3.94 5.83 -34.68
CA SER A 144 3.99 5.70 -36.13
C SER A 144 4.11 4.29 -36.73
N SER A 145 2.96 3.69 -37.02
CA SER A 145 2.78 2.79 -38.15
C SER A 145 2.92 3.58 -39.47
N TYR A 146 4.14 3.95 -39.85
CA TYR A 146 4.47 4.41 -41.19
C TYR A 146 5.85 3.85 -41.53
N LEU A 147 5.90 3.08 -42.64
CA LEU A 147 7.05 2.44 -43.29
C LEU A 147 7.06 0.90 -43.22
N ALA A 148 6.11 0.32 -43.93
CA ALA A 148 6.33 -0.93 -44.67
C ALA A 148 5.51 -0.88 -45.98
N ALA A 149 5.92 0.00 -46.89
CA ALA A 149 5.53 -0.03 -48.29
C ALA A 149 6.61 0.69 -49.12
N VAL A 150 7.73 0.01 -49.32
CA VAL A 150 8.54 0.09 -50.55
C VAL A 150 9.03 -1.31 -50.86
#